data_AF-A0A926CQ06-F1
#
_entry.id   AF-A0A926CQ06-F1
#
_cell.length_a   1.000
_cell.length_b   1.000
_cell.length_c   1.000
_cell.angle_alpha   90.00
_cell.angle_beta   90.00
_cell.angle_gamma   90.00
#
_symmetry.space_group_name_H-M   'P 1'
#
loop_
_entity.id
_entity.type
_entity.pdbx_description
1 polymer ?
#
loop_
_entity_poly.entity_id
_entity_poly.type
_entity_poly.pdbx_seq_one_letter_code
_entity_poly.pdbx_strand_id
1 'polypeptide(L)'
;EGAFSRFRETGCDGVLIGRGAMANPWIFRQIEDASQGREPFQPSLADKREILLEYFDMLREDMPATPAINRMKQLAGQFTRGLQGGALFRTSLYHSHSVEEILSRIEEYFSAIESGQPYYGEAGAQVEEAPVLDSCEAAA
;
A
#
# COMPACT_ATOMS: atom_id res chain seq x y z
N GLU A 1 15.37 14.59 -1.55
CA GLU A 1 16.04 15.62 -2.37
C GLU A 1 15.32 16.97 -2.43
N GLY A 2 14.03 17.03 -2.77
CA GLY A 2 13.31 18.31 -2.94
C GLY A 2 13.35 19.29 -1.74
N ALA A 3 13.20 18.80 -0.51
CA ALA A 3 13.27 19.64 0.69
C ALA A 3 14.65 20.29 0.89
N PHE A 4 15.74 19.51 0.75
CA PHE A 4 17.12 20.02 0.85
C PHE A 4 17.47 21.00 -0.26
N SER A 5 16.94 20.83 -1.48
CA SER A 5 17.12 21.83 -2.54
C SER A 5 16.51 23.18 -2.14
N ARG A 6 15.28 23.17 -1.61
CA ARG A 6 14.60 24.39 -1.17
C ARG A 6 15.36 25.11 -0.07
N PHE A 7 15.85 24.39 0.94
CA PHE A 7 16.70 24.98 1.98
C PHE A 7 17.92 25.69 1.40
N ARG A 8 18.65 25.04 0.47
CA ARG A 8 19.84 25.63 -0.15
C ARG A 8 19.54 26.84 -1.04
N GLU A 9 18.40 26.83 -1.73
CA GLU A 9 18.00 27.89 -2.65
C GLU A 9 17.46 29.14 -1.94
N THR A 10 16.73 28.97 -0.84
CA THR A 10 15.99 30.07 -0.21
C THR A 10 16.58 30.53 1.13
N GLY A 11 17.37 29.69 1.80
CA GLY A 11 17.83 29.95 3.17
C GLY A 11 16.69 30.04 4.20
N CYS A 12 15.52 29.45 3.92
CA CYS A 12 14.38 29.48 4.83
C CYS A 12 14.61 28.64 6.10
N ASP A 13 13.96 29.02 7.21
CA ASP A 13 14.05 28.30 8.49
C ASP A 13 13.29 26.96 8.50
N GLY A 14 12.40 26.74 7.53
CA GLY A 14 11.59 25.53 7.44
C GLY A 14 10.96 25.31 6.07
N VAL A 15 10.57 24.06 5.80
CA VAL A 15 9.85 23.66 4.58
C VAL A 15 8.58 22.90 4.97
N LEU A 16 7.45 23.29 4.40
CA LEU A 16 6.18 22.59 4.55
C LEU A 16 6.05 21.46 3.53
N ILE A 17 5.68 20.27 3.99
CA ILE A 17 5.47 19.08 3.15
C ILE A 17 3.98 18.76 3.11
N GLY A 18 3.36 18.98 1.94
CA GLY A 18 1.96 18.64 1.70
C GLY A 18 1.80 17.24 1.10
N ARG A 19 1.45 17.19 -0.20
CA ARG A 19 1.13 15.94 -0.94
C ARG A 19 2.15 14.80 -0.78
N GLY A 20 3.44 15.14 -0.65
CA GLY A 20 4.51 14.14 -0.46
C GLY A 20 4.37 13.32 0.82
N ALA A 21 3.88 13.94 1.90
CA ALA A 21 3.66 13.27 3.19
C ALA A 21 2.52 12.26 3.13
N MET A 22 1.49 12.50 2.31
CA MET A 22 0.39 11.54 2.14
C MET A 22 0.85 10.27 1.39
N ALA A 23 1.74 10.42 0.41
CA ALA A 23 2.26 9.29 -0.36
C ALA A 23 3.36 8.51 0.38
N ASN A 24 4.03 9.15 1.34
CA ASN A 24 5.12 8.59 2.12
C ASN A 24 5.14 9.24 3.52
N PRO A 25 4.46 8.66 4.52
CA PRO A 25 4.44 9.25 5.87
C PRO A 25 5.80 9.29 6.56
N TRP A 26 6.73 8.42 6.16
CA TRP A 26 8.09 8.42 6.70
C TRP A 26 8.96 9.55 6.15
N ILE A 27 8.45 10.40 5.25
CA ILE A 27 9.22 11.49 4.66
C ILE A 27 9.86 12.41 5.71
N PHE A 28 9.19 12.64 6.84
CA PHE A 28 9.73 13.47 7.93
C PHE A 28 10.93 12.79 8.61
N ARG A 29 10.80 11.52 8.97
CA ARG A 29 11.89 10.69 9.51
C ARG A 29 13.05 10.58 8.51
N GLN A 30 12.75 10.36 7.23
CA GLN A 30 13.77 10.26 6.18
C GLN A 30 14.52 11.56 5.96
N ILE A 31 13.85 12.71 6.08
CA ILE A 31 14.50 14.03 6.05
C ILE A 31 15.39 14.21 7.28
N GLU A 32 14.90 13.81 8.46
CA GLU A 32 15.70 13.86 9.68
C GLU A 32 16.95 12.98 9.57
N ASP A 33 16.81 11.72 9.14
CA ASP A 33 17.91 10.79 8.92
C ASP A 33 18.95 11.38 7.97
N ALA A 34 18.52 11.85 6.80
CA ALA A 34 19.40 12.48 5.83
C ALA A 34 20.08 13.75 6.38
N SER A 35 19.37 14.57 7.17
CA SER A 35 19.93 15.80 7.76
C SER A 35 21.05 15.51 8.77
N GLN A 36 21.02 14.34 9.40
CA GLN A 36 22.00 13.88 10.37
C GLN A 36 23.07 12.95 9.74
N GLY A 37 23.07 12.82 8.40
CA GLY A 37 24.01 11.97 7.67
C GLY A 37 23.79 10.47 7.86
N ARG A 38 22.60 10.06 8.33
CA ARG A 38 22.19 8.65 8.38
C ARG A 38 21.60 8.20 7.06
N GLU A 39 21.64 6.89 6.82
CA GLU A 39 20.87 6.28 5.75
C GLU A 39 19.37 6.49 6.01
N PRO A 40 18.60 7.07 5.07
CA PRO A 40 17.18 7.30 5.26
C PRO A 40 16.41 6.00 5.49
N PHE A 41 15.51 5.99 6.48
CA PHE A 41 14.65 4.85 6.74
C PHE A 41 13.93 4.32 5.48
N GLN A 42 14.03 3.02 5.23
CA GLN A 42 13.33 2.34 4.14
C GLN A 42 12.21 1.46 4.74
N PRO A 43 10.93 1.81 4.54
CA PRO A 43 9.82 1.06 5.14
C PRO A 43 9.70 -0.32 4.50
N SER A 44 9.67 -1.35 5.35
CA SER A 44 9.34 -2.72 4.98
C SER A 44 7.85 -2.87 4.65
N LEU A 45 7.44 -4.06 4.19
CA LEU A 45 6.02 -4.38 4.02
C LEU A 45 5.29 -4.37 5.36
N ALA A 46 5.93 -4.86 6.43
CA ALA A 46 5.39 -4.84 7.78
C ALA A 46 5.15 -3.40 8.27
N ASP A 47 6.11 -2.49 8.08
CA ASP A 47 5.94 -1.07 8.44
C ASP A 47 4.75 -0.44 7.69
N LYS A 48 4.57 -0.79 6.41
CA LYS A 48 3.44 -0.32 5.61
C LYS A 48 2.10 -0.86 6.06
N ARG A 49 2.04 -2.12 6.49
CA ARG A 49 0.84 -2.71 7.08
C ARG A 49 0.50 -2.05 8.41
N GLU A 50 1.49 -1.91 9.29
CA GLU A 50 1.32 -1.35 10.62
C GLU A 50 0.77 0.08 10.58
N ILE A 51 1.37 0.97 9.76
CA ILE A 51 0.89 2.35 9.67
C ILE A 51 -0.51 2.48 9.05
N LEU A 52 -0.89 1.55 8.15
CA LEU A 52 -2.25 1.51 7.61
C LEU A 52 -3.24 1.14 8.71
N LEU A 53 -2.94 0.11 9.50
CA LEU A 53 -3.80 -0.34 10.59
C LEU A 53 -3.92 0.72 11.69
N GLU A 54 -2.80 1.33 12.10
CA GLU A 54 -2.80 2.43 13.08
C GLU A 54 -3.64 3.60 12.60
N TYR A 55 -3.47 4.03 11.34
CA TYR A 55 -4.28 5.09 10.76
C TYR A 55 -5.77 4.74 10.75
N PHE A 56 -6.10 3.47 10.52
CA PHE A 56 -7.47 3.02 10.42
C PHE A 56 -8.14 3.00 11.79
N ASP A 57 -7.42 2.61 12.83
CA ASP A 57 -7.91 2.70 14.20
C ASP A 57 -8.17 4.16 14.61
N MET A 58 -7.26 5.09 14.27
CA MET A 58 -7.51 6.52 14.48
C MET A 58 -8.79 7.00 13.77
N LEU A 59 -9.01 6.59 12.51
CA LEU A 59 -10.23 6.96 11.78
C LEU A 59 -11.49 6.40 12.44
N ARG A 60 -11.43 5.21 13.04
CA ARG A 60 -12.58 4.60 13.72
C ARG A 60 -12.93 5.32 15.02
N GLU A 61 -11.93 5.87 15.70
CA GLU A 61 -12.11 6.64 16.92
C GLU A 61 -12.65 8.05 16.62
N ASP A 62 -12.18 8.68 15.54
CA ASP A 62 -12.41 10.11 15.29
C ASP A 62 -13.62 10.42 14.39
N MET A 63 -14.16 9.46 13.64
CA MET A 63 -15.26 9.76 12.70
C MET A 63 -16.25 8.60 12.47
N PRO A 64 -17.47 8.91 11.99
CA PRO A 64 -18.45 7.88 11.64
C PRO A 64 -17.95 6.90 10.57
N ALA A 65 -18.56 5.72 10.50
CA ALA A 65 -18.08 4.62 9.64
C ALA A 65 -17.95 5.00 8.15
N THR A 66 -18.94 5.69 7.56
CA THR A 66 -18.91 6.04 6.13
C THR A 66 -17.73 6.96 5.73
N PRO A 67 -17.47 8.11 6.40
CA PRO A 67 -16.29 8.90 6.09
C PRO A 67 -14.98 8.17 6.41
N ALA A 68 -14.94 7.34 7.47
CA ALA A 68 -13.78 6.51 7.78
C ALA A 68 -13.45 5.57 6.62
N ILE A 69 -14.43 4.79 6.14
CA ILE A 69 -14.30 3.86 5.01
C ILE A 69 -13.73 4.56 3.77
N ASN A 70 -14.25 5.75 3.43
CA ASN A 70 -13.76 6.51 2.26
C ASN A 70 -12.30 6.94 2.42
N ARG A 71 -11.91 7.34 3.63
CA ARG A 71 -10.54 7.77 3.92
C ARG A 71 -9.56 6.58 3.97
N MET A 72 -10.01 5.43 4.49
CA MET A 72 -9.28 4.17 4.46
C MET A 72 -8.97 3.74 3.02
N LYS A 73 -9.98 3.71 2.14
CA LYS A 73 -9.81 3.37 0.71
C LYS A 73 -8.80 4.29 0.02
N GLN A 74 -8.85 5.59 0.33
CA GLN A 74 -7.92 6.56 -0.24
C GLN A 74 -6.47 6.28 0.16
N LEU A 75 -6.19 6.07 1.44
CA LEU A 75 -4.82 5.85 1.91
C LEU A 75 -4.26 4.51 1.41
N ALA A 76 -5.01 3.42 1.57
CA ALA A 76 -4.57 2.10 1.13
C ALA A 76 -4.36 2.04 -0.39
N GLY A 77 -5.14 2.81 -1.17
CA GLY A 77 -4.94 2.95 -2.61
C GLY A 77 -3.65 3.67 -2.99
N GLN A 78 -3.16 4.60 -2.17
CA GLN A 78 -1.88 5.27 -2.40
C GLN A 78 -0.70 4.35 -2.07
N PHE A 79 -0.79 3.62 -0.95
CA PHE A 79 0.30 2.81 -0.41
C PHE A 79 0.65 1.58 -1.23
N THR A 80 -0.35 1.01 -1.89
CA THR A 80 -0.20 -0.21 -2.69
C THR A 80 0.15 0.06 -4.15
N ARG A 81 0.41 1.33 -4.49
CA ARG A 81 0.91 1.69 -5.81
C ARG A 81 2.34 1.20 -5.98
N GLY A 82 2.60 0.44 -7.05
CA GLY A 82 3.92 -0.12 -7.33
C GLY A 82 4.23 -1.42 -6.56
N LEU A 83 3.33 -1.89 -5.70
CA LEU A 83 3.43 -3.21 -5.08
C LEU A 83 2.79 -4.27 -5.98
N GLN A 84 3.32 -5.51 -5.92
CA GLN A 84 2.77 -6.66 -6.61
C GLN A 84 1.30 -6.87 -6.20
N GLY A 85 0.43 -7.17 -7.17
CA GLY A 85 -1.01 -7.37 -6.91
C GLY A 85 -1.76 -6.10 -6.46
N GLY A 86 -1.09 -4.95 -6.33
CA GLY A 86 -1.69 -3.74 -5.78
C GLY A 86 -2.89 -3.21 -6.59
N ALA A 87 -2.93 -3.47 -7.91
CA ALA A 87 -4.10 -3.10 -8.72
C ALA A 87 -5.36 -3.91 -8.34
N LEU A 88 -5.22 -5.22 -8.17
CA LEU A 88 -6.30 -6.10 -7.75
C LEU A 88 -6.76 -5.78 -6.32
N PHE A 89 -5.80 -5.49 -5.43
CA PHE A 89 -6.10 -5.06 -4.07
C PHE A 89 -6.87 -3.73 -4.01
N ARG A 90 -6.51 -2.75 -4.84
CA ARG A 90 -7.29 -1.51 -4.91
C ARG A 90 -8.72 -1.77 -5.35
N THR A 91 -8.93 -2.63 -6.34
CA THR A 91 -10.27 -3.01 -6.78
C THR A 91 -11.08 -3.65 -5.65
N SER A 92 -10.52 -4.63 -4.93
CA SER A 92 -11.22 -5.29 -3.81
C SER A 92 -11.55 -4.33 -2.67
N LEU A 93 -10.65 -3.39 -2.36
CA LEU A 93 -10.93 -2.33 -1.39
C LEU A 93 -12.06 -1.40 -1.84
N TYR A 94 -12.10 -1.00 -3.12
CA TYR A 94 -13.16 -0.12 -3.60
C TYR A 94 -14.55 -0.75 -3.48
N HIS A 95 -14.65 -2.08 -3.64
CA HIS A 95 -15.89 -2.85 -3.46
C HIS A 95 -16.23 -3.18 -2.00
N SER A 96 -15.35 -2.91 -1.04
CA SER A 96 -15.64 -3.15 0.38
C SER A 96 -16.64 -2.13 0.94
N HIS A 97 -17.63 -2.58 1.71
CA HIS A 97 -18.73 -1.78 2.25
C HIS A 97 -18.71 -1.62 3.78
N SER A 98 -17.80 -2.31 4.46
CA SER A 98 -17.62 -2.22 5.90
C SER A 98 -16.15 -2.04 6.28
N VAL A 99 -15.92 -1.63 7.54
CA VAL A 99 -14.57 -1.53 8.10
C VAL A 99 -13.96 -2.94 8.22
N GLU A 100 -14.76 -3.91 8.63
CA GLU A 100 -14.37 -5.30 8.80
C GLU A 100 -13.90 -5.91 7.48
N GLU A 101 -14.61 -5.66 6.38
CA GLU A 101 -14.20 -6.11 5.05
C GLU A 101 -12.86 -5.48 4.64
N ILE A 102 -12.70 -4.18 4.84
CA ILE A 102 -11.46 -3.47 4.52
C ILE A 102 -10.26 -4.06 5.27
N LEU A 103 -10.42 -4.30 6.58
CA LEU A 103 -9.37 -4.87 7.42
C LEU A 103 -9.02 -6.30 6.97
N SER A 104 -10.03 -7.13 6.66
CA SER A 104 -9.81 -8.47 6.10
C SER A 104 -9.02 -8.43 4.79
N ARG A 105 -9.38 -7.51 3.87
CA ARG A 105 -8.68 -7.35 2.59
C ARG A 105 -7.23 -6.92 2.76
N ILE A 106 -6.95 -6.04 3.71
CA ILE A 106 -5.56 -5.64 4.04
C ILE A 106 -4.77 -6.84 4.52
N GLU A 107 -5.32 -7.61 5.46
CA GLU A 107 -4.63 -8.78 6.01
C GLU A 107 -4.33 -9.82 4.93
N GLU A 108 -5.34 -10.17 4.12
CA GLU A 108 -5.19 -11.08 2.98
C GLU A 108 -4.11 -10.61 2.01
N TYR A 109 -4.08 -9.31 1.69
CA TYR A 109 -3.13 -8.74 0.75
C TYR A 109 -1.70 -8.79 1.27
N PHE A 110 -1.46 -8.25 2.47
CA PHE A 110 -0.12 -8.20 3.04
C PHE A 110 0.42 -9.60 3.35
N SER A 111 -0.41 -10.52 3.87
CA SER A 111 -0.03 -11.91 4.07
C SER A 111 0.40 -12.60 2.77
N ALA A 112 -0.29 -12.34 1.64
CA ALA A 112 0.07 -12.93 0.35
C ALA A 112 1.43 -12.42 -0.14
N ILE A 113 1.63 -11.11 -0.15
CA ILE A 113 2.89 -10.53 -0.68
C ILE A 113 4.09 -10.78 0.23
N GLU A 114 3.89 -10.90 1.56
CA GLU A 114 4.95 -11.26 2.51
C GLU A 114 5.40 -12.71 2.35
N SER A 115 4.47 -13.61 2.00
CA SER A 115 4.75 -15.02 1.70
C SER A 115 5.21 -15.26 0.26
N GLY A 116 5.43 -14.19 -0.53
CA GLY A 116 5.85 -14.27 -1.93
C GLY A 116 4.78 -14.80 -2.88
N GLN A 117 3.53 -14.93 -2.41
CA GLN A 117 2.41 -15.42 -3.21
C GLN A 117 1.75 -14.27 -3.98
N PRO A 118 1.25 -14.51 -5.20
CA PRO A 118 0.43 -13.52 -5.89
C PRO A 118 -0.87 -13.25 -5.12
N TYR A 119 -1.27 -11.98 -5.05
CA TYR A 119 -2.61 -11.61 -4.60
C TYR A 119 -3.58 -11.63 -5.77
N TYR A 120 -4.65 -12.43 -5.66
CA TYR A 120 -5.60 -12.67 -6.75
C TYR A 120 -6.87 -11.79 -6.71
N GLY A 121 -7.00 -10.93 -5.69
CA GLY A 121 -8.22 -10.12 -5.52
C GLY A 121 -9.46 -10.97 -5.28
N GLU A 122 -10.62 -10.42 -5.61
CA GLU A 122 -11.92 -11.03 -5.33
C GLU A 122 -12.20 -12.30 -6.16
N ALA A 123 -11.52 -12.46 -7.30
CA ALA A 123 -11.70 -13.62 -8.18
C ALA A 123 -11.07 -14.91 -7.62
N GLY A 124 -10.16 -14.80 -6.64
CA GLY A 124 -9.39 -15.93 -6.12
C GLY A 124 -8.38 -16.50 -7.14
N ALA A 125 -7.54 -17.45 -6.69
CA ALA A 125 -6.67 -18.19 -7.59
C ALA A 125 -7.54 -19.16 -8.43
N GLN A 126 -7.99 -18.73 -9.60
CA GLN A 126 -8.55 -19.67 -10.57
C GLN A 126 -7.42 -20.55 -11.09
N VAL A 127 -7.26 -21.72 -10.47
CA VAL A 127 -6.44 -22.80 -11.01
C VAL A 127 -7.30 -23.50 -12.07
N GLU A 128 -7.33 -22.97 -13.29
CA GLU A 128 -7.63 -23.85 -14.44
C GLU A 128 -6.40 -24.74 -14.61
N GLU A 129 -6.52 -26.02 -14.23
CA GLU A 129 -5.58 -27.04 -14.68
C GLU A 129 -5.52 -26.96 -16.21
N ALA A 130 -4.38 -26.51 -16.73
CA ALA A 130 -4.15 -26.50 -18.16
C ALA A 130 -4.41 -27.93 -18.67
N PRO A 131 -5.32 -28.12 -19.64
CA PRO A 131 -5.62 -29.45 -20.13
C PRO A 131 -4.32 -30.07 -20.62
N VAL A 132 -4.05 -31.29 -20.16
CA VAL A 132 -2.92 -32.09 -20.63
C VAL A 132 -3.12 -32.27 -22.13
N LEU A 133 -2.31 -31.58 -22.94
CA LEU A 133 -2.25 -31.80 -24.37
C LEU A 133 -1.63 -33.19 -24.58
N ASP A 134 -2.48 -34.19 -24.78
CA ASP A 134 -2.03 -35.50 -25.24
C ASP A 134 -1.53 -35.33 -26.68
N SER A 135 -0.22 -35.32 -26.85
CA SER A 135 0.42 -35.16 -28.15
C SER A 135 0.46 -36.52 -28.87
N CYS A 136 -0.65 -36.94 -29.47
CA CYS A 136 -0.75 -38.12 -30.35
C CYS A 136 -2.13 -38.05 -31.05
N GLU A 137 -2.38 -38.28 -32.34
CA GLU A 137 -1.65 -38.82 -33.48
C GLU A 137 -2.31 -38.24 -34.73
N ALA A 138 -1.52 -37.79 -35.72
CA ALA A 138 -2.01 -37.66 -37.09
C ALA A 138 -0.91 -38.11 -38.05
N ALA A 139 -0.56 -39.39 -37.93
CA ALA A 139 0.06 -40.15 -38.99
C ALA A 139 -0.90 -41.30 -39.36
N ALA A 140 -1.77 -41.03 -40.33
CA ALA A 140 -2.45 -42.04 -41.15
C ALA A 140 -2.85 -41.39 -42.48
#